data_AF-A0A1C3XU16-F1
#
_entry.id   AF-A0A1C3XU16-F1
#
_cell.length_a   1.000
_cell.length_b   1.000
_cell.length_c   1.000
_cell.angle_alpha   90.00
_cell.angle_beta   90.00
_cell.angle_gamma   90.00
#
_symmetry.space_group_name_H-M   'P 1'
#
loop_
_entity.id
_entity.type
_entity.pdbx_description
1 polymer ?
#
loop_
_entity_poly.entity_id
_entity_poly.type
_entity_poly.pdbx_seq_one_letter_code
_entity_poly.pdbx_strand_id
1 'polypeptide(L)'
;MHQAGRVDWDIAYIEAEAYPAMHKAGMFEPIDYSLWDQEALEGAPPHTRRKDAVVGLASAIVLAYDQRPFRELAPKTGQIFGTSRSFRDQGVSTLSSVSTPSNLPSWPPADGHKDIWPLTDDKLDRAFAKLNEIKPHITKWWSAGGEAPPALDQPIWRARSMAD
;
A
#
# COMPACT_ATOMS: atom_id res chain seq x y z
N MET A 1 -13.82 10.40 19.58
CA MET A 1 -15.13 10.95 19.17
C MET A 1 -16.26 10.02 19.60
N HIS A 2 -16.35 8.80 19.05
CA HIS A 2 -17.35 7.81 19.48
C HIS A 2 -17.45 7.60 21.01
N GLN A 3 -16.32 7.31 21.68
CA GLN A 3 -16.27 7.13 23.14
C GLN A 3 -16.65 8.38 23.96
N ALA A 4 -16.56 9.57 23.35
CA ALA A 4 -16.93 10.83 23.98
C ALA A 4 -18.41 11.20 23.76
N GLY A 5 -19.19 10.34 23.10
CA GLY A 5 -20.60 10.58 22.78
C GLY A 5 -20.83 11.73 21.78
N ARG A 6 -19.78 12.16 21.07
CA ARG A 6 -19.82 13.21 20.05
C ARG A 6 -19.34 12.65 18.74
N VAL A 7 -20.28 12.44 17.82
CA VAL A 7 -20.03 11.93 16.47
C VAL A 7 -20.33 13.07 15.51
N ASP A 8 -19.28 13.59 14.87
CA ASP A 8 -19.38 14.71 13.93
C ASP A 8 -19.45 14.22 12.46
N TRP A 9 -19.32 12.91 12.23
CA TRP A 9 -19.19 12.30 10.91
C TRP A 9 -20.35 11.33 10.66
N ASP A 10 -21.07 11.53 9.56
CA ASP A 10 -22.15 10.62 9.14
C ASP A 10 -21.63 9.44 8.32
N ILE A 11 -20.65 9.69 7.44
CA ILE A 11 -20.02 8.69 6.57
C ILE A 11 -18.51 8.89 6.63
N ALA A 12 -17.76 7.80 6.85
CA ALA A 12 -16.31 7.81 6.90
C ALA A 12 -15.71 6.75 5.99
N TYR A 13 -14.67 7.11 5.25
CA TYR A 13 -13.77 6.13 4.66
C TYR A 13 -12.83 5.61 5.75
N ILE A 14 -12.72 4.29 5.83
CA ILE A 14 -11.80 3.59 6.72
C ILE A 14 -10.97 2.61 5.92
N GLU A 15 -9.77 2.32 6.42
CA GLU A 15 -8.96 1.24 5.86
C GLU A 15 -9.57 -0.12 6.21
N ALA A 16 -9.50 -1.07 5.27
CA ALA A 16 -10.13 -2.37 5.41
C ALA A 16 -9.61 -3.14 6.64
N GLU A 17 -8.32 -2.98 6.99
CA GLU A 17 -7.70 -3.59 8.17
C GLU A 17 -8.23 -3.05 9.50
N ALA A 18 -8.74 -1.81 9.54
CA ALA A 18 -9.26 -1.20 10.76
C ALA A 18 -10.70 -1.67 11.07
N TYR A 19 -11.45 -2.08 10.04
CA TYR A 19 -12.86 -2.45 10.15
C TYR A 19 -13.14 -3.50 11.25
N PRO A 20 -12.44 -4.65 11.36
CA PRO A 20 -12.78 -5.67 12.35
C PRO A 20 -12.74 -5.17 13.80
N ALA A 21 -11.74 -4.33 14.13
CA ALA A 21 -11.61 -3.76 15.47
C ALA A 21 -12.68 -2.71 15.75
N MET A 22 -12.96 -1.83 14.77
CA MET A 22 -13.97 -0.78 14.89
C MET A 22 -15.40 -1.33 14.95
N HIS A 23 -15.69 -2.37 14.15
CA HIS A 23 -16.95 -3.12 14.20
C HIS A 23 -17.19 -3.72 15.59
N LYS A 24 -16.17 -4.40 16.14
CA LYS A 24 -16.25 -4.97 17.50
C LYS A 24 -16.43 -3.90 18.58
N ALA A 25 -15.91 -2.70 18.35
CA ALA A 25 -16.08 -1.55 19.25
C ALA A 25 -17.44 -0.86 19.11
N GLY A 26 -18.32 -1.32 18.19
CA GLY A 26 -19.67 -0.79 18.01
C GLY A 26 -19.69 0.62 17.42
N MET A 27 -18.70 0.96 16.56
CA MET A 27 -18.54 2.31 16.04
C MET A 27 -19.45 2.66 14.85
N PHE A 28 -20.21 1.69 14.32
CA PHE A 28 -20.98 1.84 13.09
C PHE A 28 -22.44 1.45 13.30
N GLU A 29 -23.33 2.14 12.60
CA GLU A 29 -24.74 1.80 12.51
C GLU A 29 -24.99 0.79 11.37
N PRO A 30 -25.98 -0.11 11.49
CA PRO A 30 -26.35 -1.01 10.41
C PRO A 30 -26.79 -0.26 9.15
N ILE A 31 -26.41 -0.78 7.99
CA ILE A 31 -26.84 -0.25 6.69
C ILE A 31 -28.11 -0.97 6.27
N ASP A 32 -29.18 -0.20 6.02
CA ASP A 32 -30.39 -0.71 5.41
C ASP A 32 -30.29 -0.66 3.87
N TYR A 33 -29.89 -1.78 3.28
CA TYR A 33 -29.77 -1.93 1.83
C TYR A 33 -31.13 -1.95 1.09
N SER A 34 -32.26 -2.06 1.80
CA SER A 34 -33.58 -1.97 1.15
C SER A 34 -33.89 -0.56 0.63
N LEU A 35 -33.17 0.45 1.15
CA LEU A 35 -33.27 1.84 0.74
C LEU A 35 -32.43 2.16 -0.52
N TRP A 36 -31.63 1.21 -1.00
CA TRP A 36 -30.75 1.42 -2.14
C TRP A 36 -31.49 1.15 -3.45
N ASP A 37 -31.20 1.95 -4.47
CA ASP A 37 -31.70 1.68 -5.82
C ASP A 37 -30.96 0.50 -6.47
N GLN A 38 -31.49 0.03 -7.60
CA GLN A 38 -30.93 -1.11 -8.31
C GLN A 38 -29.49 -0.86 -8.79
N GLU A 39 -29.18 0.36 -9.22
CA GLU A 39 -27.85 0.74 -9.70
C GLU A 39 -26.80 0.64 -8.57
N ALA A 40 -27.10 1.17 -7.39
CA ALA A 40 -26.24 1.08 -6.22
C ALA A 40 -26.06 -0.37 -5.77
N LEU A 41 -27.12 -1.19 -5.83
CA LEU A 41 -27.03 -2.61 -5.51
C LEU A 41 -26.14 -3.34 -6.54
N GLU A 42 -26.28 -3.08 -7.83
CA GLU A 42 -25.42 -3.67 -8.85
C GLU A 42 -23.95 -3.24 -8.70
N GLY A 43 -23.71 -1.97 -8.37
CA GLY A 43 -22.37 -1.40 -8.13
C GLY A 43 -21.67 -1.93 -6.87
N ALA A 44 -22.44 -2.36 -5.86
CA ALA A 44 -21.91 -2.97 -4.65
C ALA A 44 -22.34 -4.45 -4.57
N PRO A 45 -21.68 -5.40 -5.24
CA PRO A 45 -22.11 -6.81 -5.20
C PRO A 45 -22.10 -7.40 -3.77
N PRO A 46 -22.88 -8.46 -3.46
CA PRO A 46 -23.13 -8.91 -2.09
C PRO A 46 -21.88 -9.14 -1.21
N HIS A 47 -20.76 -9.59 -1.79
CA HIS A 47 -19.51 -9.84 -1.04
C HIS A 47 -18.81 -8.55 -0.57
N THR A 48 -19.19 -7.39 -1.10
CA THR A 48 -18.70 -6.05 -0.72
C THR A 48 -19.57 -5.38 0.34
N ARG A 49 -20.74 -5.95 0.64
CA ARG A 49 -21.70 -5.45 1.62
C ARG A 49 -21.50 -6.15 2.95
N ARG A 50 -21.26 -5.39 4.00
CA ARG A 50 -21.25 -5.86 5.38
C ARG A 50 -22.52 -5.39 6.08
N LYS A 51 -22.71 -5.78 7.33
CA LYS A 51 -23.89 -5.34 8.10
C LYS A 51 -23.93 -3.82 8.28
N ASP A 52 -22.76 -3.20 8.44
CA ASP A 52 -22.56 -1.82 8.89
C ASP A 52 -21.41 -1.12 8.14
N ALA A 53 -20.98 -1.70 7.00
CA ALA A 53 -19.99 -1.10 6.11
C ALA A 53 -20.17 -1.60 4.68
N VAL A 54 -19.67 -0.84 3.71
CA VAL A 54 -19.64 -1.23 2.29
C VAL A 54 -18.28 -0.87 1.71
N VAL A 55 -17.76 -1.69 0.80
CA VAL A 55 -16.51 -1.36 0.09
C VAL A 55 -16.79 -0.23 -0.89
N GLY A 56 -16.25 0.96 -0.60
CA GLY A 56 -16.40 2.14 -1.47
C GLY A 56 -15.30 2.30 -2.52
N LEU A 57 -14.10 1.75 -2.26
CA LEU A 57 -12.96 1.84 -3.18
C LEU A 57 -12.10 0.59 -3.04
N ALA A 58 -11.64 0.06 -4.17
CA ALA A 58 -10.55 -0.91 -4.23
C ALA A 58 -9.34 -0.22 -4.86
N SER A 59 -8.19 -0.31 -4.21
CA SER A 59 -6.93 0.23 -4.71
C SER A 59 -5.85 -0.84 -4.70
N ALA A 60 -4.83 -0.64 -5.53
CA ALA A 60 -3.64 -1.49 -5.56
C ALA A 60 -2.39 -0.62 -5.53
N ILE A 61 -1.42 -1.03 -4.72
CA ILE A 61 -0.06 -0.49 -4.78
C ILE A 61 0.70 -1.32 -5.80
N VAL A 62 1.18 -0.67 -6.84
CA VAL A 62 1.90 -1.31 -7.94
C VAL A 62 3.31 -0.78 -8.05
N LEU A 63 4.20 -1.59 -8.63
CA LEU A 63 5.51 -1.14 -9.02
C LEU A 63 5.39 -0.25 -10.28
N ALA A 64 5.87 0.98 -10.18
CA ALA A 64 6.04 1.89 -11.31
C ALA A 64 7.54 2.22 -11.49
N TYR A 65 7.97 2.38 -12.74
CA TYR A 65 9.36 2.69 -13.09
C TYR A 65 9.44 3.53 -14.37
N ASP A 66 10.55 4.25 -14.52
CA ASP A 66 10.85 5.02 -15.74
C ASP A 66 11.42 4.10 -16.84
N GLN A 67 10.78 4.03 -17.99
CA GLN A 67 11.24 3.18 -19.10
C GLN A 67 12.52 3.70 -19.78
N ARG A 68 12.88 4.98 -19.62
CA ARG A 68 14.05 5.59 -20.28
C ARG A 68 15.37 4.88 -19.91
N PRO A 69 15.68 4.64 -18.61
CA PRO A 69 16.84 3.84 -18.21
C PRO A 69 16.63 2.32 -18.34
N PHE A 70 15.39 1.83 -18.31
CA PHE A 70 15.05 0.40 -18.22
C PHE A 70 14.53 -0.22 -19.54
N ARG A 71 14.94 0.31 -20.70
CA ARG A 71 14.40 -0.07 -22.02
C ARG A 71 14.45 -1.56 -22.34
N GLU A 72 15.47 -2.27 -21.86
CA GLU A 72 15.70 -3.69 -22.15
C GLU A 72 15.41 -4.61 -20.94
N LEU A 73 15.22 -4.03 -19.75
CA LEU A 73 15.09 -4.75 -18.48
C LEU A 73 13.98 -4.13 -17.64
N ALA A 74 12.75 -4.58 -17.86
CA ALA A 74 11.63 -4.23 -16.99
C ALA A 74 11.87 -4.83 -15.60
N PRO A 75 12.01 -4.00 -14.54
CA PRO A 75 12.21 -4.51 -13.19
C PRO A 75 10.99 -5.33 -12.75
N LYS A 76 11.25 -6.55 -12.26
CA LYS A 76 10.27 -7.32 -11.51
C LYS A 76 10.41 -6.99 -10.02
N THR A 77 9.32 -7.04 -9.26
CA THR A 77 9.31 -6.77 -7.81
C THR A 77 10.46 -7.47 -7.08
N GLY A 78 10.67 -8.78 -7.32
CA GLY A 78 11.77 -9.54 -6.71
C GLY A 78 13.19 -9.10 -7.08
N GLN A 79 13.38 -8.41 -8.20
CA GLN A 79 14.69 -7.90 -8.64
C GLN A 79 15.01 -6.54 -8.01
N ILE A 80 14.01 -5.73 -7.69
CA ILE A 80 14.18 -4.44 -6.99
C ILE A 80 14.60 -4.67 -5.55
N PHE A 81 13.99 -5.66 -4.90
CA PHE A 81 14.40 -6.14 -3.58
C PHE A 81 15.53 -7.17 -3.68
N GLY A 82 16.16 -7.36 -4.85
CA GLY A 82 17.32 -8.24 -5.01
C GLY A 82 18.64 -7.54 -4.70
N THR A 83 19.73 -8.30 -4.64
CA THR A 83 21.10 -7.77 -4.53
C THR A 83 21.68 -7.29 -5.87
N SER A 84 20.87 -7.17 -6.92
CA SER A 84 21.32 -6.76 -8.25
C SER A 84 21.80 -5.30 -8.23
N ARG A 85 23.13 -5.15 -8.28
CA ARG A 85 23.84 -3.86 -8.29
C ARG A 85 23.32 -2.91 -9.39
N SER A 86 22.86 -3.48 -10.51
CA SER A 86 22.35 -2.74 -11.66
C SER A 86 21.14 -1.85 -11.35
N PHE A 87 20.22 -2.26 -10.46
CA PHE A 87 19.05 -1.44 -10.15
C PHE A 87 19.33 -0.40 -9.07
N ARG A 88 20.25 -0.70 -8.14
CA ARG A 88 20.66 0.23 -7.07
C ARG A 88 21.45 1.43 -7.59
N ASP A 89 22.25 1.22 -8.63
CA ASP A 89 23.11 2.26 -9.22
C ASP A 89 22.37 3.16 -10.24
N GLN A 90 21.17 2.76 -10.69
CA GLN A 90 20.41 3.43 -11.77
C GLN A 90 19.37 4.46 -11.29
N GLY A 91 19.22 4.65 -9.98
CA GLY A 91 18.57 5.84 -9.42
C GLY A 91 17.22 5.62 -8.73
N VAL A 92 17.05 6.37 -7.64
CA VAL A 92 15.82 6.83 -6.98
C VAL A 92 14.70 5.79 -6.88
N SER A 93 14.82 4.88 -5.91
CA SER A 93 13.65 4.13 -5.43
C SER A 93 12.89 4.98 -4.41
N THR A 94 11.58 5.12 -4.60
CA THR A 94 10.69 5.72 -3.58
C THR A 94 9.75 4.64 -3.07
N LEU A 95 9.47 4.65 -1.77
CA LEU A 95 8.64 3.63 -1.11
C LEU A 95 7.63 4.28 -0.17
N SER A 96 6.45 3.67 0.00
CA SER A 96 5.42 4.17 0.92
C SER A 96 5.94 4.15 2.35
N SER A 97 5.69 5.18 3.15
CA SER A 97 5.90 5.14 4.60
C SER A 97 4.67 4.65 5.37
N VAL A 98 3.49 4.65 4.73
CA VAL A 98 2.19 4.43 5.39
C VAL A 98 1.73 2.98 5.30
N SER A 99 2.20 2.26 4.28
CA SER A 99 1.68 0.94 3.94
C SER A 99 2.60 -0.17 4.46
N THR A 100 2.80 -0.23 5.79
CA THR A 100 3.67 -1.25 6.43
C THR A 100 3.31 -2.68 5.99
N PRO A 101 2.02 -3.09 5.93
CA PRO A 101 1.64 -4.44 5.48
C PRO A 101 1.83 -4.69 3.98
N SER A 102 1.96 -3.66 3.14
CA SER A 102 2.23 -3.82 1.69
C SER A 102 3.71 -3.66 1.35
N ASN A 103 4.52 -3.10 2.25
CA ASN A 103 5.98 -3.04 2.13
C ASN A 103 6.65 -4.29 2.71
N LEU A 104 6.04 -4.92 3.71
CA LEU A 104 6.53 -6.15 4.34
C LEU A 104 6.50 -7.41 3.42
N PRO A 105 5.61 -7.56 2.41
CA PRO A 105 5.57 -8.71 1.51
C PRO A 105 6.09 -8.37 0.11
N SER A 106 7.13 -7.54 0.00
CA SER A 106 7.83 -7.38 -1.27
C SER A 106 8.96 -8.40 -1.50
N TRP A 107 9.14 -9.33 -0.55
CA TRP A 107 9.84 -10.59 -0.77
C TRP A 107 8.92 -11.52 -1.56
N PRO A 108 9.23 -11.91 -2.81
CA PRO A 108 8.67 -13.15 -3.29
C PRO A 108 9.32 -14.24 -2.44
N PRO A 109 8.60 -15.02 -1.60
CA PRO A 109 9.04 -16.40 -1.52
C PRO A 109 9.03 -16.88 -2.97
N ALA A 110 9.98 -17.73 -3.34
CA ALA A 110 9.97 -18.39 -4.64
C ALA A 110 8.60 -19.10 -4.92
N ASP A 111 7.74 -19.17 -3.91
CA ASP A 111 6.46 -19.88 -3.81
C ASP A 111 5.20 -18.97 -3.90
N GLY A 112 5.35 -17.65 -4.08
CA GLY A 112 4.24 -16.72 -4.34
C GLY A 112 3.46 -16.23 -3.10
N HIS A 113 2.50 -15.32 -3.31
CA HIS A 113 1.77 -14.58 -2.26
C HIS A 113 1.01 -15.43 -1.23
N LYS A 114 0.91 -16.74 -1.42
CA LYS A 114 0.12 -17.65 -0.57
C LYS A 114 0.80 -17.95 0.77
N ASP A 115 2.13 -17.87 0.84
CA ASP A 115 2.90 -18.24 2.04
C ASP A 115 3.26 -17.06 2.94
N ILE A 116 2.76 -15.87 2.65
CA ILE A 116 3.00 -14.67 3.48
C ILE A 116 2.36 -14.85 4.86
N TRP A 117 1.20 -15.49 4.92
CA TRP A 117 0.44 -15.66 6.16
C TRP A 117 0.68 -17.04 6.81
N PRO A 118 0.70 -17.14 8.16
CA PRO A 118 0.72 -16.02 9.09
C PRO A 118 2.06 -15.26 9.05
N LEU A 119 2.05 -13.96 9.39
CA LEU A 119 3.25 -13.17 9.63
C LEU A 119 3.85 -13.58 10.98
N THR A 120 4.76 -14.56 10.95
CA THR A 120 5.53 -14.98 12.13
C THR A 120 6.69 -14.01 12.40
N ASP A 121 7.22 -14.00 13.62
CA ASP A 121 8.37 -13.17 14.00
C ASP A 121 9.56 -13.37 13.04
N ASP A 122 9.92 -14.61 12.70
CA ASP A 122 10.97 -14.92 11.72
C ASP A 122 10.72 -14.34 10.31
N LYS A 123 9.46 -14.20 9.89
CA LYS A 123 9.11 -13.58 8.60
C LYS A 123 9.26 -12.06 8.69
N LEU A 124 8.86 -11.47 9.80
CA LEU A 124 9.01 -10.03 10.07
C LEU A 124 10.48 -9.64 10.17
N ASP A 125 11.30 -10.39 10.92
CA ASP A 125 12.74 -10.14 11.07
C ASP A 125 13.47 -10.16 9.72
N ARG A 126 13.16 -11.14 8.87
CA ARG A 126 13.72 -11.19 7.50
C ARG A 126 13.28 -9.99 6.65
N ALA A 127 12.01 -9.59 6.75
CA ALA A 127 11.50 -8.43 6.02
C ALA A 127 12.19 -7.14 6.47
N PHE A 128 12.36 -6.93 7.78
CA PHE A 128 13.05 -5.76 8.33
C PHE A 128 14.54 -5.74 8.01
N ALA A 129 15.22 -6.89 8.07
CA ALA A 129 16.62 -7.01 7.66
C ALA A 129 16.80 -6.58 6.20
N LYS A 130 15.87 -6.96 5.32
CA LYS A 130 15.90 -6.56 3.92
C LYS A 130 15.58 -5.09 3.71
N LEU A 131 14.63 -4.56 4.48
CA LEU A 131 14.30 -3.13 4.48
C LEU A 131 15.54 -2.29 4.86
N ASN A 132 16.32 -2.75 5.84
CA ASN A 132 17.58 -2.11 6.23
C ASN A 132 18.63 -2.13 5.11
N GLU A 133 18.73 -3.22 4.33
CA GLU A 133 19.64 -3.30 3.18
C GLU A 133 19.29 -2.27 2.09
N ILE A 134 18.00 -2.09 1.79
CA ILE A 134 17.57 -1.19 0.72
C ILE A 134 17.48 0.28 1.17
N LYS A 135 17.30 0.53 2.47
CA LYS A 135 17.13 1.87 3.07
C LYS A 135 18.08 2.93 2.52
N PRO A 136 19.41 2.72 2.41
CA PRO A 136 20.32 3.74 1.88
C PRO A 136 20.10 4.07 0.39
N HIS A 137 19.36 3.23 -0.34
CA HIS A 137 19.03 3.43 -1.75
C HIS A 137 17.62 4.03 -1.96
N ILE A 138 16.84 4.19 -0.88
CA ILE A 138 15.53 4.86 -0.92
C ILE A 138 15.74 6.35 -0.74
N THR A 139 15.48 7.12 -1.78
CA THR A 139 15.65 8.58 -1.77
C THR A 139 14.50 9.30 -1.09
N LYS A 140 13.29 8.72 -1.10
CA LYS A 140 12.12 9.30 -0.45
C LYS A 140 11.16 8.21 0.04
N TRP A 141 10.74 8.36 1.28
CA TRP A 141 9.65 7.61 1.90
C TRP A 141 8.39 8.47 1.82
N TRP A 142 7.50 8.20 0.87
CA TRP A 142 6.34 9.05 0.63
C TRP A 142 5.22 8.74 1.64
N SER A 143 4.55 9.76 2.14
CA SER A 143 3.49 9.61 3.14
C SER A 143 2.09 9.86 2.57
N ALA A 144 1.98 10.61 1.48
CA ALA A 144 0.72 10.81 0.77
C ALA A 144 0.79 10.29 -0.67
N GLY A 145 -0.31 9.71 -1.17
CA GLY A 145 -0.38 9.16 -2.54
C GLY A 145 -0.07 10.18 -3.65
N GLY A 146 -0.31 11.47 -3.41
CA GLY A 146 0.04 12.55 -4.34
C GLY A 146 1.54 12.81 -4.51
N GLU A 147 2.39 12.24 -3.64
CA GLU A 147 3.83 12.45 -3.70
C GLU A 147 4.54 11.48 -4.64
N ALA A 148 3.96 10.30 -4.90
CA ALA A 148 4.59 9.27 -5.73
C ALA A 148 4.60 9.63 -7.24
N PRO A 149 3.53 10.14 -7.86
CA PRO A 149 3.55 10.47 -9.29
C PRO A 149 4.57 11.56 -9.67
N PRO A 150 4.67 12.71 -8.96
CA PRO A 150 5.68 13.72 -9.27
C PRO A 150 7.13 13.24 -9.08
N ALA A 151 7.35 12.21 -8.26
CA ALA A 151 8.68 11.63 -8.05
C ALA A 151 9.18 10.83 -9.27
N LEU A 152 8.27 10.25 -10.05
CA LEU A 152 8.60 9.55 -11.31
C LEU A 152 8.99 10.52 -12.43
N ASP A 153 8.46 11.74 -12.41
CA ASP A 153 8.69 12.75 -13.44
C ASP A 153 9.98 13.56 -13.19
N GLN A 154 10.62 13.42 -12.02
CA GLN A 154 11.86 14.13 -11.73
C GLN A 154 13.01 13.58 -12.60
N PRO A 155 13.72 14.43 -13.35
CA PRO A 155 14.89 13.99 -14.10
C PRO A 155 16.01 13.52 -13.14
N ILE A 156 16.61 12.38 -13.47
CA ILE A 156 17.62 11.65 -12.65
C ILE A 156 18.78 12.54 -12.17
N TRP A 157 19.13 13.60 -12.91
CA TRP A 157 20.21 14.53 -12.54
C TRP A 157 19.86 15.51 -11.41
N ARG A 158 18.58 15.79 -11.14
CA ARG A 158 18.18 16.69 -10.03
C ARG A 158 18.30 16.03 -8.66
N ALA A 159 18.13 14.71 -8.58
CA ALA A 159 18.22 13.98 -7.30
C ALA A 159 19.65 13.95 -6.74
N ARG A 160 20.68 14.02 -7.60
CA ARG A 160 22.09 14.09 -7.17
C ARG A 160 22.49 15.46 -6.62
N SER A 161 21.89 16.54 -7.14
CA SER A 161 22.22 17.92 -6.75
C SER A 161 21.68 18.34 -5.38
N MET A 162 20.80 17.57 -4.75
CA MET A 162 20.27 17.87 -3.41
C MET A 162 20.99 17.12 -2.29
N ALA A 163 22.01 16.32 -2.63
CA ALA A 163 22.81 15.55 -1.67
C ALA A 163 24.22 16.13 -1.46
N ASP A 164 24.54 17.25 -2.10
CA ASP A 164 25.80 17.99 -1.97
C ASP A 164 25.57 19.36 -1.31
#